data_AF-A0A412WSQ7-F1
#
_entry.id   AF-A0A412WSQ7-F1
#
_cell.length_a   1.000
_cell.length_b   1.000
_cell.length_c   1.000
_cell.angle_alpha   90.00
_cell.angle_beta   90.00
_cell.angle_gamma   90.00
#
_symmetry.space_group_name_H-M   'P 1'
#
loop_
_entity.id
_entity.type
_entity.pdbx_description
1 polymer ?
#
loop_
_entity_poly.entity_id
_entity_poly.type
_entity_poly.pdbx_seq_one_letter_code
_entity_poly.pdbx_strand_id
1 'polypeptide(L)'
;MFRSRYSHIFKTSKGVGLIYVSKGNSFLECDNELYSILSETRLGEEVKSQEIALLSQEVINTLENVGFLCHKFDDDDYIDKLRFISEASQHDKSSLRNSGRFL
;
A
#
# COMPACT_ATOMS: atom_id res chain seq x y z
N MET A 1 16.07 7.27 4.16
CA MET A 1 14.82 7.32 4.96
C MET A 1 13.67 7.10 4.00
N PHE A 2 13.01 5.94 4.13
CA PHE A 2 12.02 5.45 3.18
C PHE A 2 10.61 5.60 3.74
N ARG A 3 9.65 5.72 2.83
CA ARG A 3 8.21 5.65 3.13
C ARG A 3 7.60 4.54 2.31
N SER A 4 6.60 3.85 2.88
CA SER A 4 5.73 3.01 2.09
C SER A 4 4.78 3.93 1.31
N ARG A 5 4.90 3.96 -0.02
CA ARG A 5 3.97 4.66 -0.90
C ARG A 5 3.42 3.65 -1.90
N TYR A 6 2.28 3.96 -2.50
CA TYR A 6 1.70 3.17 -3.60
C TYR A 6 1.42 1.69 -3.33
N SER A 7 1.37 1.22 -2.08
CA SER A 7 1.31 -0.22 -1.84
C SER A 7 0.38 -0.67 -0.73
N HIS A 8 -0.20 -1.85 -0.91
CA HIS A 8 -1.01 -2.53 0.09
C HIS A 8 -0.50 -3.95 0.26
N ILE A 9 -0.20 -4.31 1.51
CA ILE A 9 0.21 -5.66 1.87
C ILE A 9 -0.96 -6.40 2.51
N PHE A 10 -1.19 -7.64 2.09
CA PHE A 10 -2.28 -8.48 2.60
C PHE A 10 -1.98 -9.97 2.43
N LYS A 11 -2.63 -10.79 3.24
CA LYS A 11 -2.62 -12.25 3.08
C LYS A 11 -3.85 -12.73 2.34
N THR A 12 -3.66 -13.63 1.40
CA THR A 12 -4.76 -14.35 0.75
C THR A 12 -5.40 -15.36 1.71
N SER A 13 -6.57 -15.89 1.37
CA SER A 13 -7.22 -16.97 2.12
C SER A 13 -6.39 -18.25 2.20
N LYS A 14 -5.39 -18.41 1.33
CA LYS A 14 -4.45 -19.55 1.33
C LYS A 14 -3.18 -19.28 2.13
N GLY A 15 -3.07 -18.12 2.78
CA GLY A 15 -1.91 -17.74 3.61
C GLY A 15 -0.73 -17.15 2.83
N VAL A 16 -0.84 -17.01 1.51
CA VAL A 16 0.19 -16.37 0.67
C VAL A 16 0.20 -14.86 0.91
N GLY A 17 1.39 -14.30 1.20
CA GLY A 17 1.61 -12.87 1.35
C GLY A 17 1.69 -12.19 -0.02
N LEU A 18 0.84 -11.18 -0.25
CA LEU A 18 0.83 -10.41 -1.48
C LEU A 18 1.01 -8.93 -1.17
N ILE A 19 1.74 -8.27 -2.06
CA ILE A 19 1.94 -6.83 -2.09
C ILE A 19 1.34 -6.33 -3.39
N TYR A 20 0.25 -5.59 -3.30
CA TYR A 20 -0.24 -4.79 -4.41
C TYR A 20 0.56 -3.49 -4.48
N VAL A 21 1.04 -3.14 -5.68
CA VAL A 21 1.72 -1.86 -5.93
C VAL A 21 1.01 -1.10 -7.04
N SER A 22 0.41 0.03 -6.70
CA SER A 22 -0.39 0.87 -7.60
C SER A 22 0.46 1.63 -8.61
N LYS A 23 1.74 1.93 -8.32
CA LYS A 23 2.65 2.59 -9.27
C LYS A 23 2.83 1.75 -10.54
N GLY A 24 2.99 0.44 -10.38
CA GLY A 24 3.11 -0.52 -11.49
C GLY A 24 1.80 -1.25 -11.83
N ASN A 25 0.72 -1.03 -11.07
CA ASN A 25 -0.51 -1.81 -11.11
C ASN A 25 -0.23 -3.34 -11.12
N SER A 26 0.61 -3.79 -10.18
CA SER A 26 1.14 -5.15 -10.15
C SER A 26 1.00 -5.78 -8.78
N PHE A 27 0.96 -7.11 -8.74
CA PHE A 27 1.05 -7.89 -7.51
C PHE A 27 2.40 -8.57 -7.41
N LEU A 28 2.99 -8.55 -6.22
CA LEU A 28 4.20 -9.26 -5.88
C LEU A 28 3.88 -10.27 -4.79
N GLU A 29 4.38 -11.49 -4.95
CA GLU A 29 4.35 -12.48 -3.90
C GLU A 29 5.57 -12.30 -3.00
N CYS A 30 5.35 -12.36 -1.69
CA CYS A 30 6.42 -12.31 -0.71
C CYS A 30 6.32 -13.52 0.23
N ASP A 31 7.48 -14.00 0.67
CA ASP A 31 7.54 -15.02 1.71
C ASP A 31 7.04 -14.49 3.07
N ASN A 32 6.96 -15.38 4.05
CA ASN A 32 6.46 -15.02 5.38
C ASN A 32 7.40 -14.09 6.16
N GLU A 33 8.70 -14.13 5.91
CA GLU A 33 9.68 -13.31 6.61
C GLU A 33 9.56 -11.86 6.14
N LEU A 34 9.59 -11.65 4.83
CA LEU A 34 9.38 -10.36 4.20
C LEU A 34 7.98 -9.82 4.54
N TYR A 35 6.94 -10.67 4.51
CA TYR A 35 5.60 -10.26 4.91
C TYR A 35 5.56 -9.74 6.36
N SER A 36 6.21 -10.43 7.29
CA SER A 36 6.22 -10.03 8.71
C SER A 36 6.83 -8.64 8.87
N ILE A 37 7.98 -8.40 8.24
CA ILE A 37 8.69 -7.11 8.29
C ILE A 37 7.84 -6.00 7.66
N LEU A 38 7.26 -6.25 6.50
CA LEU A 38 6.53 -5.24 5.74
C LEU A 38 5.12 -4.97 6.28
N SER A 39 4.50 -5.93 6.97
CA SER A 39 3.14 -5.80 7.50
C SER A 39 3.00 -4.76 8.61
N GLU A 40 4.11 -4.38 9.24
CA GLU A 40 4.14 -3.31 10.24
C GLU A 40 4.18 -1.91 9.61
N THR A 41 4.45 -1.84 8.30
CA THR A 41 4.53 -0.56 7.58
C THR A 41 3.14 0.00 7.30
N ARG A 42 3.00 1.32 7.48
CA ARG A 42 1.78 2.04 7.17
C ARG A 42 2.02 2.95 5.96
N LEU A 43 1.01 3.02 5.11
CA LEU A 43 1.02 3.89 3.93
C LEU A 43 1.27 5.34 4.31
N GLY A 44 2.24 5.97 3.65
CA GLY A 44 2.64 7.37 3.87
C GLY A 44 3.49 7.61 5.11
N GLU A 45 3.51 6.66 6.04
CA GLU A 45 4.38 6.73 7.20
C GLU A 45 5.81 6.35 6.80
N GLU A 46 6.73 6.83 7.63
CA GLU A 46 8.13 6.46 7.51
C GLU A 46 8.32 5.04 8.02
N VAL A 47 9.02 4.23 7.24
CA VAL A 47 9.33 2.87 7.65
C VAL A 47 10.43 2.91 8.70
N LYS A 48 10.24 2.21 9.82
CA LYS A 48 11.24 2.17 10.89
C LYS A 48 12.54 1.60 10.35
N SER A 49 13.64 2.33 10.53
CA SER A 49 14.98 1.92 10.07
C SER A 49 15.41 0.55 10.59
N GLN A 50 14.89 0.12 11.73
CA GLN A 50 15.21 -1.17 12.36
C GLN A 50 14.65 -2.35 11.57
N GLU A 51 13.45 -2.21 11.00
CA GLU A 51 12.75 -3.26 10.24
C GLU A 51 13.35 -3.40 8.84
N ILE A 52 13.65 -2.28 8.18
CA ILE A 52 14.31 -2.29 6.87
C ILE A 52 15.77 -2.73 6.97
N ALA A 53 16.47 -2.45 8.09
CA ALA A 53 17.86 -2.87 8.26
C ALA A 53 18.05 -4.40 8.28
N LEU A 54 16.97 -5.16 8.49
CA LEU A 54 16.98 -6.62 8.40
C LEU A 54 16.95 -7.11 6.94
N LEU A 55 16.56 -6.25 5.99
CA LEU A 55 16.46 -6.59 4.58
C LEU A 55 17.81 -6.41 3.87
N SER A 56 18.09 -7.29 2.91
CA SER A 56 19.24 -7.12 2.04
C SER A 56 19.07 -5.91 1.12
N GLN A 57 20.18 -5.31 0.68
CA GLN A 57 20.14 -4.17 -0.24
C GLN A 57 19.43 -4.51 -1.56
N GLU A 58 19.52 -5.77 -2.02
CA GLU A 58 18.82 -6.24 -3.23
C GLU A 58 17.30 -6.21 -3.06
N VAL A 59 16.80 -6.63 -1.90
CA VAL A 59 15.38 -6.57 -1.57
C VAL A 59 14.92 -5.12 -1.48
N ILE A 60 15.70 -4.25 -0.82
CA ILE A 60 15.39 -2.81 -0.71
C ILE A 60 15.29 -2.17 -2.10
N ASN A 61 16.29 -2.40 -2.97
CA ASN A 61 16.29 -1.89 -4.34
C ASN A 61 15.09 -2.41 -5.14
N THR A 62 14.71 -3.68 -4.95
CA THR A 62 13.53 -4.26 -5.61
C THR A 62 12.26 -3.57 -5.12
N LEU A 63 12.10 -3.38 -3.82
CA LEU A 63 10.94 -2.72 -3.22
C LEU A 63 10.83 -1.24 -3.65
N GLU A 64 11.94 -0.55 -3.85
CA GLU A 64 11.96 0.80 -4.44
C GLU A 64 11.54 0.78 -5.91
N ASN A 65 12.14 -0.10 -6.71
CA ASN A 65 11.88 -0.21 -8.15
C ASN A 65 10.42 -0.54 -8.46
N VAL A 66 9.84 -1.48 -7.71
CA VAL A 66 8.42 -1.84 -7.88
C VAL A 66 7.49 -0.75 -7.35
N GLY A 67 7.99 0.16 -6.50
CA GLY A 67 7.24 1.28 -5.95
C GLY A 67 6.58 1.00 -4.60
N PHE A 68 7.01 -0.03 -3.87
CA PHE A 68 6.59 -0.25 -2.48
C PHE A 68 7.28 0.76 -1.54
N LEU A 69 8.61 0.89 -1.64
CA LEU A 69 9.38 1.92 -0.96
C LEU A 69 9.57 3.13 -1.87
N CYS A 70 9.64 4.30 -1.26
CA CYS A 70 9.90 5.57 -1.94
C CYS A 70 10.79 6.43 -1.03
N HIS A 71 11.69 7.22 -1.60
CA HIS A 71 12.45 8.17 -0.79
C HIS A 71 11.51 9.25 -0.24
N LYS A 72 11.73 9.66 1.01
CA LYS A 72 10.93 10.71 1.67
C LYS A 72 10.84 12.01 0.84
N PHE A 73 11.91 12.31 0.09
CA PHE A 73 12.05 13.53 -0.70
C PHE A 73 11.65 13.38 -2.16
N ASP A 74 11.19 12.20 -2.59
CA ASP A 74 10.59 12.09 -3.91
C ASP A 74 9.28 12.87 -3.89
N ASP A 75 9.22 13.88 -4.78
CA ASP A 75 8.19 14.92 -4.91
C ASP A 75 6.90 14.40 -5.56
N ASP A 76 6.47 13.24 -5.09
CA ASP A 76 5.34 12.50 -5.59
C ASP A 76 4.16 12.69 -4.60
N ASP A 77 3.28 13.63 -4.92
CA ASP A 77 2.02 14.00 -4.21
C ASP A 77 1.00 12.85 -4.09
N TYR A 78 1.41 11.59 -4.19
CA TYR A 78 0.51 10.45 -4.16
C TYR A 78 -0.32 10.33 -2.88
N ILE A 79 0.25 10.70 -1.74
CA ILE A 79 -0.50 10.70 -0.47
C ILE A 79 -1.64 11.73 -0.53
N ASP A 80 -1.40 12.90 -1.12
CA ASP A 80 -2.43 13.92 -1.28
C ASP A 80 -3.45 13.50 -2.34
N LYS A 81 -3.03 12.86 -3.44
CA LYS A 81 -3.93 12.26 -4.44
C LYS A 81 -4.78 11.11 -3.85
N LEU A 82 -4.24 10.29 -2.95
CA LEU A 82 -4.98 9.24 -2.24
C LEU A 82 -6.05 9.81 -1.31
N ARG A 83 -5.77 10.93 -0.64
CA ARG A 83 -6.77 11.66 0.16
C ARG A 83 -7.93 12.12 -0.71
N PHE A 84 -7.64 12.70 -1.88
CA PHE A 84 -8.68 13.07 -2.84
C PHE A 84 -9.54 11.89 -3.30
N ILE A 85 -8.94 10.71 -3.58
CA ILE A 85 -9.69 9.51 -3.97
C ILE A 85 -10.52 8.95 -2.81
N SER A 86 -9.98 8.96 -1.58
CA SER A 86 -10.69 8.47 -0.40
C SER A 86 -11.86 9.38 0.00
N GLU A 87 -11.71 10.70 -0.15
CA GLU A 87 -12.80 11.66 0.07
C GLU A 87 -13.84 11.60 -1.06
N ALA A 88 -13.41 11.55 -2.32
CA ALA A 88 -14.32 11.42 -3.47
C ALA A 88 -15.13 10.11 -3.43
N SER A 89 -14.55 9.00 -2.97
CA SER A 89 -15.26 7.73 -2.77
C SER A 89 -16.17 7.70 -1.53
N GLN A 90 -16.02 8.65 -0.59
CA GLN A 90 -16.96 8.83 0.52
C GLN A 90 -18.18 9.68 0.15
N HIS A 91 -18.15 10.40 -0.97
CA HIS A 91 -19.24 11.30 -1.36
C HIS A 91 -20.42 10.64 -2.09
N ASP A 92 -20.43 9.32 -2.29
CA ASP A 92 -21.55 8.64 -2.97
C ASP A 92 -22.19 7.50 -2.15
N LYS A 93 -22.58 7.82 -0.90
CA LYS A 93 -23.48 6.96 -0.10
C LYS A 93 -24.94 7.42 -0.11
N SER A 94 -25.28 8.47 -0.84
CA SER A 94 -26.65 9.02 -0.87
C SER A 94 -27.54 8.45 -1.98
N SER A 95 -27.01 7.71 -2.96
CA SER A 95 -27.82 7.21 -4.10
C SER A 95 -28.48 5.83 -3.88
N LEU A 96 -28.20 5.13 -2.78
CA LEU A 96 -28.76 3.79 -2.47
C LEU A 96 -30.04 3.79 -1.61
N ARG A 97 -30.78 4.90 -1.58
CA ARG A 97 -32.11 4.99 -0.93
C ARG A 97 -33.14 5.60 -1.89
N ASN A 98 -33.55 4.88 -2.94
CA ASN A 98 -34.86 5.07 -3.57
C ASN A 98 -35.26 3.97 -4.58
N SER A 99 -35.03 2.70 -4.25
CA SER A 99 -35.67 1.58 -4.96
C SER A 99 -36.27 0.60 -3.94
N GLY A 100 -37.40 0.99 -3.34
CA GLY A 100 -38.05 0.13 -2.35
C GLY A 100 -39.29 0.75 -1.73
N ARG A 101 -40.32 1.00 -2.55
CA ARG A 101 -41.70 1.04 -2.05
C ARG A 101 -42.64 0.40 -3.08
N PHE A 102 -42.64 -0.93 -3.08
CA PHE A 102 -43.86 -1.68 -3.34
C PHE A 102 -44.72 -1.64 -2.06
N LEU A 103 -46.03 -1.66 -2.28
CA LEU A 103 -47.16 -1.42 -1.36
C LEU A 103 -47.64 0.04 -1.34
#